data_AF-A0A5A9DT98-F1
#
_entry.id   AF-A0A5A9DT98-F1
#
_cell.length_a   1.000
_cell.length_b   1.000
_cell.length_c   1.000
_cell.angle_alpha   90.00
_cell.angle_beta   90.00
_cell.angle_gamma   90.00
#
_symmetry.space_group_name_H-M   'P 1'
#
loop_
_entity.id
_entity.type
_entity.pdbx_description
1 polymer ?
#
loop_
_entity_poly.entity_id
_entity_poly.type
_entity_poly.pdbx_seq_one_letter_code
_entity_poly.pdbx_strand_id
1 'polypeptide(L)' 'MINHEVPYRVLLPKWIWEKAQSKEELKSLVLDYMKRYPHYHVKGIKEGKAICERKEEEL' A
#
# COMPACT_ATOMS: atom_id res chain seq x y z
N MET A 1 4.55 10.86 -24.20
CA MET A 1 4.13 11.44 -22.92
C MET A 1 4.47 10.42 -21.84
N ILE A 2 5.40 10.74 -20.94
CA ILE A 2 5.72 9.83 -19.83
C ILE A 2 4.59 10.02 -18.82
N ASN A 3 3.62 9.11 -18.80
CA ASN A 3 2.70 8.98 -17.68
C ASN A 3 3.52 8.53 -16.48
N HIS A 4 4.12 9.47 -15.76
CA HIS A 4 4.47 9.24 -14.36
C HIS A 4 3.14 9.10 -13.64
N GLU A 5 2.58 7.89 -13.62
CA GLU A 5 1.46 7.57 -12.75
C GLU A 5 1.86 8.03 -11.34
N VAL A 6 1.20 9.08 -10.86
CA VAL A 6 1.52 9.65 -9.57
C VAL A 6 1.21 8.58 -8.55
N PRO A 7 2.20 8.12 -7.74
CA PRO A 7 1.95 7.03 -6.83
C PRO A 7 0.93 7.47 -5.77
N TYR A 8 -0.14 6.71 -5.66
CA TYR A 8 -1.18 6.91 -4.66
C TYR A 8 -0.64 6.61 -3.28
N ARG A 9 -1.06 7.39 -2.27
CA ARG A 9 -0.60 7.22 -0.90
C ARG A 9 -1.78 6.87 -0.01
N VAL A 10 -1.76 5.67 0.56
CA VAL A 10 -2.77 5.21 1.52
C VAL A 10 -2.20 5.36 2.92
N LEU A 11 -2.87 6.15 3.77
CA LEU A 11 -2.50 6.24 5.18
C LEU A 11 -2.77 4.90 5.87
N LEU A 12 -1.72 4.34 6.49
CA LEU A 12 -1.85 3.08 7.20
C LEU A 12 -2.39 3.35 8.61
N PRO A 13 -3.41 2.59 9.06
CA PRO A 13 -3.95 2.74 10.40
C PRO A 13 -2.91 2.40 11.47
N LYS A 14 -3.02 3.07 12.62
CA LYS A 14 -2.06 2.97 13.73
C LYS A 14 -1.82 1.53 14.20
N TRP A 15 -2.88 0.72 14.23
CA TRP A 15 -2.83 -0.67 14.73
C TRP A 15 -1.85 -1.57 13.94
N ILE A 16 -1.58 -1.26 12.66
CA ILE A 16 -0.60 -2.02 11.86
C ILE A 16 0.79 -1.91 12.49
N TRP A 17 1.15 -0.70 12.94
CA TRP A 17 2.44 -0.42 13.56
C TRP A 17 2.53 -0.94 14.98
N GLU A 18 1.42 -0.90 15.72
CA GLU A 18 1.36 -1.43 17.09
C GLU A 18 1.43 -2.96 17.13
N LYS A 19 0.93 -3.63 16.08
CA LYS A 19 0.88 -5.09 16.01
C LYS A 19 2.12 -5.72 15.37
N ALA A 20 2.76 -5.05 14.41
CA ALA A 20 3.91 -5.59 13.71
C ALA A 20 5.13 -5.70 14.64
N GLN A 21 5.65 -6.92 14.81
CA GLN A 21 6.86 -7.19 15.60
C GLN A 21 8.11 -7.27 14.71
N SER A 22 7.94 -7.32 13.40
CA SER A 22 9.02 -7.42 12.41
C SER A 22 8.66 -6.71 11.11
N LYS A 23 9.66 -6.56 10.23
CA LYS A 23 9.45 -6.00 8.89
C LYS A 23 8.57 -6.92 8.03
N GLU A 24 8.71 -8.23 8.21
CA GLU A 24 7.93 -9.26 7.51
C GLU A 24 6.46 -9.21 7.94
N GLU A 25 6.21 -9.09 9.24
CA GLU A 25 4.86 -8.92 9.77
C GLU A 25 4.24 -7.59 9.32
N LEU A 26 5.00 -6.49 9.33
CA LEU A 26 4.53 -5.21 8.83
C LEU A 26 4.06 -5.32 7.38
N LYS A 27 4.86 -5.96 6.52
CA LYS A 27 4.48 -6.20 5.11
C LYS A 27 3.20 -7.02 5.01
N SER A 28 3.10 -8.09 5.79
CA SER A 28 1.91 -8.97 5.81
C SER A 28 0.64 -8.19 6.22
N LEU A 29 0.70 -7.41 7.30
CA LEU A 29 -0.41 -6.60 7.79
C LEU A 29 -0.81 -5.50 6.81
N VAL A 30 0.17 -4.86 6.15
CA VAL A 30 -0.10 -3.87 5.10
C VAL A 30 -0.78 -4.52 3.90
N LEU A 31 -0.29 -5.67 3.43
CA LEU A 31 -0.92 -6.39 2.31
C LEU A 31 -2.34 -6.83 2.65
N ASP A 32 -2.57 -7.31 3.87
CA ASP A 32 -3.91 -7.70 4.34
C ASP A 32 -4.86 -6.50 4.40
N TYR A 33 -4.43 -5.37 4.98
CA TYR A 33 -5.19 -4.12 4.99
C TYR A 33 -5.52 -3.63 3.58
N MET A 34 -4.56 -3.73 2.66
CA MET A 34 -4.69 -3.25 1.29
C MET A 34 -5.63 -4.09 0.42
N LYS A 35 -6.07 -5.28 0.87
CA LYS A 35 -7.16 -6.04 0.21
C LYS A 35 -8.46 -5.23 0.09
N ARG A 36 -8.66 -4.21 0.93
CA ARG A 36 -9.78 -3.26 0.88
C ARG A 36 -9.73 -2.34 -0.35
N TYR A 37 -8.59 -2.28 -1.03
CA TYR A 37 -8.32 -1.43 -2.19
C TYR A 37 -7.96 -2.33 -3.39
N PRO A 38 -8.95 -3.06 -3.97
CA PRO A 38 -8.69 -4.14 -4.92
C PRO A 38 -8.03 -3.68 -6.23
N HIS A 39 -8.23 -2.41 -6.61
CA HIS A 39 -7.64 -1.80 -7.80
C HIS A 39 -6.26 -1.18 -7.54
N TYR A 40 -5.61 -1.48 -6.42
CA TYR A 40 -4.28 -0.95 -6.09
C TYR A 40 -3.25 -2.06 -5.91
N HIS A 41 -2.01 -1.79 -6.32
CA HIS A 41 -0.84 -2.60 -6.04
C HIS A 41 0.14 -1.84 -5.16
N VAL A 42 0.55 -2.43 -4.04
CA VAL A 42 1.49 -1.81 -3.09
C VAL A 42 2.90 -1.91 -3.66
N LYS A 43 3.54 -0.76 -3.90
CA LYS A 43 4.95 -0.66 -4.34
C LYS A 43 5.91 -0.51 -3.17
N GLY A 44 5.44 0.01 -2.04
CA GLY A 44 6.26 0.16 -0.85
C GLY A 44 5.56 0.88 0.29
N ILE A 45 6.32 1.14 1.35
CA ILE A 45 5.87 1.86 2.54
C ILE A 45 6.83 3.01 2.79
N LYS A 46 6.32 4.23 2.94
CA LYS A 46 7.11 5.43 3.23
C LYS A 46 6.32 6.36 4.15
N GLU A 47 6.96 6.85 5.21
CA GLU A 47 6.37 7.84 6.13
C GLU A 47 4.97 7.46 6.66
N GLY A 48 4.80 6.19 7.06
CA GLY A 48 3.52 5.72 7.59
C GLY A 48 2.45 5.45 6.52
N LYS A 49 2.79 5.53 5.22
CA LYS A 49 1.85 5.39 4.11
C LYS A 49 2.26 4.26 3.17
N ALA A 50 1.30 3.50 2.67
CA ALA A 50 1.52 2.61 1.54
C ALA A 50 1.54 3.42 0.24
N ILE A 51 2.61 3.25 -0.54
CA ILE A 51 2.79 3.83 -1.86
C ILE A 51 2.27 2.81 -2.86
N CYS A 52 1.30 3.21 -3.68
CA CYS A 52 0.55 2.30 -4.53
C CYS A 52 0.45 2.81 -5.97
N GLU A 53 0.37 1.88 -6.91
CA GLU A 53 -0.06 2.13 -8.28
C GLU A 53 -1.49 1.62 -8.45
N ARG A 54 -2.28 2.27 -9.30
CA ARG A 54 -3.60 1.76 -9.66
C ARG A 54 -3.40 0.65 -10.69
N LYS A 55 -4.15 -0.44 -10.57
CA LYS A 55 -4.23 -1.45 -11.63
C LYS A 55 -4.95 -0.78 -12.80
N GLU A 56 -4.29 -0.70 -13.95
CA GLU A 56 -5.02 -0.46 -15.19
C GLU A 56 -6.03 -1.60 -15.33
N GLU A 57 -7.31 -1.29 -15.14
CA GLU A 57 -8.36 -2.17 -15.64
C GLU A 57 -8.37 -1.95 -17.15
N GLU A 58 -8.16 -3.02 -17.93
CA GLU A 58 -8.54 -3.03 -19.33
C GLU A 58 -10.05 -2.73 -19.38
N LEU A 59 -10.40 -1.49 -19.73
CA LEU A 59 -11.78 -1.05 -20.00
C LEU A 59 -12.32 -1.73 -21.26
#